data_AF-A0A3B9GVZ2-F1
#
_entry.id   AF-A0A3B9GVZ2-F1
#
_cell.length_a   1.000
_cell.length_b   1.000
_cell.length_c   1.000
_cell.angle_alpha   90.00
_cell.angle_beta   90.00
_cell.angle_gamma   90.00
#
_symmetry.space_group_name_H-M   'P 1'
#
loop_
_entity.id
_entity.type
_entity.pdbx_description
1 polymer ?
#
loop_
_entity_poly.entity_id
_entity_poly.type
_entity_poly.pdbx_seq_one_letter_code
_entity_poly.pdbx_strand_id
1 'polypeptide(L)'
;MEGAPALGGGGMEQISIGFRTYTLGDWFEAFEGAIERDLLGDDMSIEAKVDDTGLIRGDFATRWTGWTRALQFGAMSPDEVRAREGLPPRPDGTGTSFYPPPNMAAAARQGD
;
A
#
# COMPACT_ATOMS: atom_id res chain seq x y z
N MET A 1 -12.63 -2.22 -43.01
CA MET A 1 -12.41 -3.07 -41.82
C MET A 1 -11.92 -2.15 -40.73
N GLU A 2 -12.83 -1.75 -39.85
CA GLU A 2 -12.55 -0.87 -38.70
C GLU A 2 -11.66 -1.64 -37.73
N GLY A 3 -10.49 -1.09 -37.43
CA GLY A 3 -9.51 -1.72 -36.55
C GLY A 3 -10.11 -1.89 -35.17
N ALA A 4 -10.19 -3.14 -34.71
CA ALA A 4 -10.59 -3.44 -33.35
C ALA A 4 -9.78 -2.56 -32.39
N PRO A 5 -10.43 -1.83 -31.46
CA PRO A 5 -9.70 -0.97 -30.54
C PRO A 5 -8.73 -1.86 -29.77
N ALA A 6 -7.43 -1.58 -29.93
CA ALA A 6 -6.41 -2.23 -29.14
C ALA A 6 -6.76 -1.96 -27.67
N LEU A 7 -7.13 -3.02 -26.95
CA LEU A 7 -7.19 -3.01 -25.49
C LEU A 7 -5.74 -2.90 -25.00
N GLY A 8 -5.14 -1.71 -25.18
CA GLY A 8 -3.84 -1.38 -24.63
C GLY A 8 -3.88 -1.54 -23.11
N GLY A 9 -2.72 -1.76 -22.49
CA GLY A 9 -2.58 -2.17 -21.08
C GLY A 9 -3.49 -1.48 -20.05
N GLY A 10 -3.84 -0.20 -20.26
CA GLY A 10 -4.76 0.53 -19.38
C GLY A 10 -6.21 0.01 -19.36
N GLY A 11 -6.72 -0.59 -20.44
CA GLY A 11 -8.06 -1.17 -20.48
C GLY A 11 -8.17 -2.47 -19.67
N MET A 12 -7.12 -3.30 -19.69
CA MET A 12 -7.09 -4.54 -18.90
C MET A 12 -6.91 -4.27 -17.42
N GLU A 13 -6.08 -3.29 -17.06
CA GLU A 13 -5.93 -2.85 -15.67
C GLU A 13 -7.26 -2.34 -15.08
N GLN A 14 -8.03 -1.57 -15.87
CA GLN A 14 -9.34 -1.09 -15.44
C GLN A 14 -10.35 -2.24 -15.26
N ILE A 15 -10.29 -3.28 -16.08
CA ILE A 15 -11.11 -4.49 -15.93
C ILE A 15 -10.71 -5.27 -14.67
N SER A 16 -9.42 -5.44 -14.41
CA SER A 16 -8.91 -6.11 -13.20
C SER A 16 -9.33 -5.37 -11.93
N ILE A 17 -9.25 -4.04 -11.92
CA ILE A 17 -9.73 -3.21 -10.81
C ILE A 17 -11.25 -3.37 -10.62
N GLY A 18 -12.02 -3.37 -11.71
CA GLY A 18 -13.46 -3.58 -11.68
C GLY A 18 -13.84 -4.94 -11.08
N PHE A 19 -13.17 -6.01 -11.53
CA PHE A 19 -13.39 -7.36 -11.00
C PHE A 19 -13.04 -7.48 -9.51
N ARG A 20 -11.92 -6.88 -9.09
CA ARG A 20 -11.56 -6.79 -7.67
C ARG A 20 -12.65 -6.08 -6.88
N THR A 21 -13.11 -4.92 -7.37
CA THR A 21 -13.99 -4.02 -6.61
C THR A 21 -15.41 -4.58 -6.48
N TYR A 22 -15.98 -5.06 -7.59
CA TYR A 22 -17.40 -5.43 -7.65
C TYR A 22 -17.67 -6.93 -7.50
N THR A 23 -16.62 -7.75 -7.38
CA THR A 23 -16.77 -9.19 -7.18
C THR A 23 -16.00 -9.64 -5.96
N LEU A 24 -14.68 -9.49 -5.96
CA LEU A 24 -13.84 -10.06 -4.90
C LEU A 24 -13.93 -9.31 -3.57
N GLY A 25 -14.26 -8.01 -3.58
CA GLY A 25 -14.39 -7.19 -2.37
C GLY A 25 -15.32 -7.80 -1.33
N ASP A 26 -16.53 -8.17 -1.74
CA ASP A 26 -17.54 -8.79 -0.85
C ASP A 26 -17.04 -10.13 -0.27
N TRP A 27 -16.29 -10.91 -1.06
CA TRP A 27 -15.72 -12.18 -0.59
C TRP A 27 -14.58 -11.96 0.40
N PHE A 28 -13.75 -10.94 0.19
CA PHE A 28 -12.68 -10.60 1.13
C PHE A 28 -13.24 -10.20 2.49
N GLU A 29 -14.25 -9.34 2.51
CA GLU A 29 -14.91 -8.94 3.76
C GLU A 29 -15.55 -10.15 4.47
N ALA A 30 -16.17 -11.07 3.73
CA ALA A 30 -16.72 -12.30 4.29
C ALA A 30 -15.62 -13.20 4.92
N PHE A 31 -14.44 -13.29 4.30
CA PHE A 31 -13.33 -14.05 4.86
C PHE A 31 -12.68 -13.35 6.06
N GLU A 32 -12.47 -12.03 6.00
CA GLU A 32 -11.97 -11.21 7.11
C GLU A 32 -12.86 -11.39 8.34
N GLY A 33 -14.17 -11.22 8.18
CA GLY A 33 -15.13 -11.40 9.29
C GLY A 33 -15.21 -12.83 9.82
N ALA A 34 -15.02 -13.85 8.97
CA ALA A 34 -14.96 -15.24 9.43
C ALA A 34 -13.69 -15.50 10.26
N ILE A 35 -12.54 -14.96 9.84
CA ILE A 35 -11.28 -15.03 10.60
C ILE A 35 -11.42 -14.31 11.93
N GLU A 36 -12.00 -13.11 11.94
CA GLU A 36 -12.22 -12.33 13.16
C GLU A 36 -13.10 -13.11 14.15
N ARG A 37 -14.25 -13.61 13.68
CA ARG A 37 -15.20 -14.37 14.51
C ARG A 37 -14.61 -15.67 15.06
N ASP A 38 -13.96 -16.47 14.21
CA ASP A 38 -13.58 -17.85 14.55
C ASP A 38 -12.18 -17.97 15.15
N LEU A 39 -11.27 -17.02 14.85
CA LEU A 39 -9.85 -17.10 15.23
C LEU A 39 -9.40 -15.97 16.17
N LEU A 40 -9.97 -14.76 16.07
CA LEU A 40 -9.54 -13.61 16.89
C LEU A 40 -10.47 -13.35 18.09
N GLY A 41 -11.74 -13.74 18.01
CA GLY A 41 -12.69 -13.61 19.11
C GLY A 41 -13.00 -12.13 19.43
N ASP A 42 -12.99 -11.78 20.71
CA ASP A 42 -13.32 -10.41 21.19
C ASP A 42 -12.09 -9.48 21.30
N ASP A 43 -10.90 -9.91 20.84
CA ASP A 43 -9.70 -9.09 20.90
C ASP A 43 -9.73 -7.99 19.82
N MET A 44 -10.22 -6.82 20.21
CA MET A 44 -10.29 -5.63 19.35
C MET A 44 -8.93 -4.99 19.02
N SER A 45 -7.81 -5.53 19.51
CA SER A 45 -6.47 -5.01 19.20
C SER A 45 -5.89 -5.56 17.89
N ILE A 46 -6.53 -6.58 17.30
CA ILE A 46 -6.07 -7.25 16.08
C ILE A 46 -7.24 -7.32 15.10
N GLU A 47 -7.01 -6.91 13.86
CA GLU A 47 -7.97 -7.02 12.75
C GLU A 47 -7.47 -8.00 11.69
N ALA A 48 -8.38 -8.69 11.01
CA ALA A 48 -8.04 -9.52 9.87
C ALA A 48 -8.22 -8.72 8.57
N LYS A 49 -7.16 -8.63 7.77
CA LYS A 49 -7.17 -7.93 6.48
C LYS A 49 -6.57 -8.78 5.39
N VAL A 50 -7.29 -8.95 4.29
CA VAL A 50 -6.80 -9.55 3.05
C VAL A 50 -5.96 -8.50 2.32
N ASP A 51 -4.66 -8.77 2.15
CA ASP A 51 -3.82 -7.98 1.25
C ASP A 51 -4.12 -8.35 -0.21
N ASP A 52 -4.97 -7.56 -0.84
CA ASP A 52 -5.35 -7.71 -2.23
C ASP A 52 -4.62 -6.72 -3.15
N THR A 53 -3.61 -6.01 -2.64
CA THR A 53 -2.80 -5.12 -3.47
C THR A 53 -2.16 -5.88 -4.63
N GLY A 54 -1.98 -7.20 -4.51
CA GLY A 54 -1.54 -8.14 -5.55
C GLY A 54 -2.46 -8.26 -6.78
N LEU A 55 -3.76 -8.07 -6.60
CA LEU A 55 -4.76 -8.13 -7.68
C LEU A 55 -4.89 -6.80 -8.41
N ILE A 56 -4.64 -5.70 -7.70
CA ILE A 56 -4.63 -4.32 -8.23
C ILE A 56 -3.23 -3.96 -8.74
N ARG A 57 -2.25 -4.86 -8.61
CA ARG A 57 -0.80 -4.65 -8.74
C ARG A 57 -0.31 -4.51 -10.20
N GLY A 58 -1.11 -3.87 -11.05
CA GLY A 58 -0.73 -3.46 -12.41
C GLY A 58 0.55 -2.60 -12.45
N ASP A 59 0.93 -1.92 -11.36
CA ASP A 59 2.24 -1.29 -11.27
C ASP A 59 2.78 -1.13 -9.82
N PHE A 60 3.24 -2.22 -9.22
CA PHE A 60 4.03 -2.18 -7.97
C PHE A 60 5.23 -1.21 -8.10
N ALA A 61 5.83 -1.14 -9.28
CA ALA A 61 7.01 -0.33 -9.51
C ALA A 61 6.72 1.17 -9.44
N THR A 62 5.64 1.69 -10.07
CA THR A 62 5.34 3.13 -9.91
C THR A 62 4.81 3.47 -8.54
N ARG A 63 4.10 2.56 -7.86
CA ARG A 63 3.70 2.78 -6.46
C ARG A 63 4.91 2.93 -5.55
N TRP A 64 5.86 1.99 -5.63
CA TRP A 64 7.07 2.04 -4.82
C TRP A 64 7.98 3.21 -5.19
N THR A 65 7.98 3.62 -6.47
CA THR A 65 8.64 4.85 -6.92
C THR A 65 8.01 6.09 -6.29
N GLY A 66 6.68 6.14 -6.18
CA GLY A 66 5.94 7.19 -5.50
C GLY A 66 6.28 7.28 -4.01
N TRP A 67 6.28 6.15 -3.31
CA TRP A 67 6.68 6.08 -1.89
C TRP A 67 8.13 6.47 -1.67
N THR A 68 9.03 6.03 -2.53
CA THR A 68 10.44 6.42 -2.48
C THR A 68 10.59 7.94 -2.56
N ARG A 69 9.88 8.59 -3.49
CA ARG A 69 9.86 10.06 -3.61
C ARG A 69 9.22 10.73 -2.39
N ALA A 70 8.09 10.22 -1.90
CA ALA A 70 7.41 10.77 -0.74
C ALA A 70 8.29 10.74 0.52
N LEU A 71 9.00 9.63 0.74
CA LEU A 71 9.97 9.48 1.82
C LEU A 71 11.17 10.41 1.63
N GLN A 72 11.71 10.50 0.42
CA GLN A 72 12.87 11.32 0.10
C GLN A 72 12.63 12.82 0.31
N PHE A 73 11.42 13.31 0.03
CA PHE A 73 11.05 14.71 0.23
C PHE A 73 10.42 15.00 1.60
N GLY A 74 10.33 14.01 2.49
CA GLY A 74 9.68 14.16 3.79
C GLY A 74 8.18 14.49 3.68
N ALA A 75 7.52 14.09 2.60
CA ALA A 75 6.08 14.24 2.43
C ALA A 75 5.29 13.17 3.20
N MET A 76 5.94 12.03 3.50
CA MET A 76 5.39 10.95 4.33
C MET A 76 6.48 10.39 5.23
N SER A 77 6.08 9.90 6.39
CA SER A 77 6.87 9.10 7.31
C SER A 77 6.85 7.61 6.92
N PRO A 78 7.84 6.81 7.35
CA PRO A 78 7.85 5.37 7.11
C PRO A 78 6.59 4.64 7.58
N ASP A 79 6.01 5.00 8.72
CA ASP A 79 4.80 4.35 9.23
C ASP A 79 3.55 4.70 8.42
N GLU A 80 3.47 5.93 7.87
CA GLU A 80 2.40 6.30 6.94
C GLU A 80 2.47 5.53 5.62
N VAL A 81 3.66 5.16 5.16
CA VAL A 81 3.82 4.28 4.00
C VAL A 81 3.47 2.84 4.37
N ARG A 82 3.89 2.35 5.55
CA ARG A 82 3.58 0.99 6.02
C ARG A 82 2.08 0.78 6.22
N ALA A 83 1.39 1.74 6.84
CA ALA A 83 -0.06 1.71 6.99
C ALA A 83 -0.79 1.62 5.63
N ARG A 84 -0.30 2.35 4.60
CA ARG A 84 -0.85 2.28 3.24
C ARG A 84 -0.59 0.96 2.52
N GLU A 85 0.48 0.25 2.89
CA GLU A 85 0.78 -1.09 2.40
C GLU A 85 0.21 -2.20 3.32
N GLY A 86 -0.65 -1.86 4.29
CA GLY A 86 -1.23 -2.83 5.22
C GLY A 86 -0.21 -3.49 6.16
N LEU A 87 0.92 -2.84 6.39
CA LEU A 87 1.99 -3.31 7.27
C LEU A 87 1.89 -2.65 8.65
N PRO A 88 2.18 -3.38 9.75
CA PRO A 88 2.22 -2.80 11.08
C PRO A 88 3.31 -1.72 11.17
N PRO A 89 3.18 -0.73 12.08
CA PRO A 89 4.21 0.28 12.29
C PRO A 89 5.56 -0.37 12.63
N ARG A 90 6.65 0.39 12.43
CA ARG A 90 7.98 -0.15 12.74
C ARG A 90 8.09 -0.48 14.24
N PRO A 91 8.65 -1.66 14.60
CA PRO A 91 8.78 -2.06 16.00
C PRO A 91 9.71 -1.16 16.82
N ASP A 92 10.64 -0.46 16.15
CA ASP A 92 11.64 0.41 16.77
C ASP A 92 11.08 1.80 17.17
N GLY A 93 9.82 2.09 16.85
CA GLY A 93 9.17 3.36 17.14
C GLY A 93 9.75 4.55 16.35
N THR A 94 10.66 4.34 15.41
CA THR A 94 11.27 5.41 14.61
C THR A 94 10.46 5.71 13.35
N GLY A 95 9.36 5.00 13.11
CA GLY A 95 8.61 5.08 11.87
C GLY A 95 7.78 6.35 11.70
N THR A 96 7.62 7.16 12.76
CA THR A 96 7.04 8.51 12.70
C THR A 96 8.04 9.59 12.29
N SER A 97 9.35 9.29 12.32
CA SER A 97 10.39 10.24 11.94
C SER A 97 10.49 10.36 10.42
N PHE A 98 10.36 11.60 9.92
CA PHE A 98 10.57 11.91 8.52
C PHE A 98 12.06 11.82 8.16
N TYR A 99 12.36 11.35 6.95
CA TYR A 99 13.72 11.42 6.45
C TYR A 99 14.08 12.86 6.11
N PRO A 100 15.29 13.33 6.49
CA PRO A 100 15.76 14.62 6.04
C PRO A 100 15.89 14.59 4.51
N PRO A 101 15.45 15.64 3.80
CA PRO A 101 15.64 15.70 2.38
C PRO A 101 17.12 15.56 2.03
N PRO A 102 17.47 14.95 0.89
CA PRO A 102 18.85 14.61 0.53
C PRO A 102 19.78 15.84 0.54
N ASN A 103 19.22 17.03 0.33
CA ASN A 103 19.92 18.30 0.32
C ASN A 103 20.29 18.81 1.73
N MET A 104 19.69 18.27 2.79
CA MET A 104 19.99 18.62 4.19
C MET A 104 20.76 17.52 4.93
N ALA A 105 20.79 16.28 4.43
CA ALA A 105 21.54 15.19 5.05
C ALA A 105 23.07 15.43 5.10
N ALA A 106 23.60 16.29 4.23
CA ALA A 106 25.00 16.71 4.26
C ALA A 106 25.30 17.73 5.38
N ALA A 107 24.33 18.57 5.77
CA ALA A 107 24.51 19.59 6.80
C ALA A 107 24.60 18.98 8.22
N ALA A 108 23.96 17.84 8.45
CA ALA A 108 23.97 17.16 9.75
C ALA A 108 25.30 16.46 10.10
N ARG A 109 26.22 16.27 9.14
CA ARG A 109 27.51 15.57 9.35
C ARG A 109 28.73 16.48 9.48
N GLN A 110 28.57 17.80 9.43
CA GLN A 110 29.69 18.76 9.44
C GLN A 110 29.86 19.50 10.78
N GLY A 111 29.26 18.98 11.86
CA GLY A 111 29.19 19.65 13.16
C GLY A 111 29.78 18.87 14.34
N ASP A 112 30.77 18.01 14.12
CA ASP A 112 31.59 17.37 15.18
C ASP A 112 33.03 17.90 15.15
#